data_AF-A0A2M7FW12-F1
#
_entry.id   AF-A0A2M7FW12-F1
#
_cell.length_a   1.000
_cell.length_b   1.000
_cell.length_c   1.000
_cell.angle_alpha   90.00
_cell.angle_beta   90.00
_cell.angle_gamma   90.00
#
_symmetry.space_group_name_H-M   'P 1'
#
loop_
_entity.id
_entity.type
_entity.pdbx_description
1 polymer ?
#
loop_
_entity_poly.entity_id
_entity_poly.type
_entity_poly.pdbx_seq_one_letter_code
_entity_poly.pdbx_strand_id
1 'polypeptide(L)'
;DLCVPIATRQLAGLTVHAVGGGVLMACLAPAIATTDVDALATGIIAWRKELAPAGDTTCVFRDSAFADDIAKTNLTAILEQQGIQNVRSL
;
A
#
# COMPACT_ATOMS: atom_id res chain seq x y z
N ASP A 1 1.11 0.69 -26.33
CA ASP A 1 1.06 1.86 -25.45
C ASP A 1 1.75 1.47 -24.14
N LEU A 2 2.84 2.14 -23.77
CA LEU A 2 3.75 1.69 -22.69
C LEU A 2 3.76 2.63 -21.47
N CYS A 3 2.91 3.65 -21.44
CA CYS A 3 2.88 4.59 -20.32
C CYS A 3 1.73 4.25 -19.39
N VAL A 4 1.95 3.29 -18.49
CA VAL A 4 1.04 3.08 -17.37
C VAL A 4 1.25 4.26 -16.40
N PRO A 5 0.24 5.11 -16.15
CA PRO A 5 0.44 6.29 -15.32
C PRO A 5 0.82 5.88 -13.89
N ILE A 6 1.85 6.53 -13.36
CA ILE A 6 2.31 6.38 -11.99
C ILE A 6 1.90 7.63 -11.21
N ALA A 7 0.98 7.47 -10.28
CA ALA A 7 0.63 8.50 -9.32
C ALA A 7 1.42 8.29 -8.02
N THR A 8 1.72 9.38 -7.31
CA THR A 8 2.42 9.31 -6.01
C THR A 8 1.64 10.15 -5.01
N ARG A 9 1.50 9.63 -3.78
CA ARG A 9 0.81 10.31 -2.68
C ARG A 9 1.54 10.04 -1.37
N GLN A 10 1.55 11.04 -0.48
CA GLN A 10 1.98 10.83 0.90
C GLN A 10 0.82 10.32 1.75
N LEU A 11 1.03 9.21 2.43
CA LEU A 11 0.09 8.58 3.36
C LEU A 11 0.84 8.31 4.67
N ALA A 12 0.35 8.86 5.79
CA ALA A 12 1.05 8.80 7.09
C ALA A 12 2.51 9.31 7.02
N GLY A 13 2.80 10.30 6.17
CA GLY A 13 4.17 10.81 5.93
C GLY A 13 5.05 9.89 5.07
N LEU A 14 4.54 8.73 4.65
CA LEU A 14 5.23 7.76 3.81
C LEU A 14 4.82 7.93 2.35
N THR A 15 5.78 7.76 1.45
CA THR A 15 5.50 7.88 0.01
C THR A 15 4.97 6.56 -0.54
N VAL A 16 3.76 6.61 -1.11
CA VAL A 16 3.11 5.48 -1.78
C VAL A 16 2.91 5.82 -3.25
N HIS A 17 3.24 4.86 -4.11
CA HIS A 17 3.06 4.95 -5.55
C HIS A 17 1.87 4.09 -5.97
N ALA A 18 1.06 4.58 -6.90
CA ALA A 18 -0.03 3.84 -7.53
C ALA A 18 0.22 3.77 -9.04
N VAL A 19 0.31 2.55 -9.57
CA VAL A 19 0.57 2.25 -10.97
C VAL A 19 -0.69 1.64 -11.58
N GLY A 20 -1.05 2.09 -12.77
CA GLY A 20 -2.18 1.54 -13.54
C GLY A 20 -3.52 1.82 -12.87
N GLY A 21 -3.68 3.04 -12.34
CA GLY A 21 -4.91 3.42 -11.63
C GLY A 21 -5.10 2.67 -10.32
N GLY A 22 -4.03 2.21 -9.67
CA GLY A 22 -4.11 1.51 -8.37
C GLY A 22 -4.24 -0.01 -8.47
N VAL A 23 -4.00 -0.60 -9.64
CA VAL A 23 -3.82 -2.06 -9.79
C VAL A 23 -2.55 -2.52 -9.05
N LEU A 24 -1.51 -1.70 -9.05
CA LEU A 24 -0.33 -1.89 -8.20
C LEU A 24 -0.16 -0.67 -7.31
N MET A 25 -0.05 -0.88 -6.01
CA MET A 25 0.30 0.15 -5.05
C MET A 25 1.58 -0.26 -4.32
N ALA A 26 2.57 0.63 -4.23
CA ALA A 26 3.86 0.29 -3.65
C ALA A 26 4.29 1.34 -2.61
N CYS A 27 4.62 0.89 -1.41
CA CYS A 27 5.26 1.70 -0.38
C CYS A 27 6.70 1.21 -0.20
N LEU A 28 7.66 2.02 -0.66
CA LEU A 28 9.10 1.70 -0.62
C LEU A 28 9.84 2.53 0.44
N ALA A 29 9.12 2.99 1.46
CA ALA A 29 9.70 3.72 2.57
C ALA A 29 10.81 2.89 3.25
N PRO A 30 11.87 3.54 3.77
CA PRO A 30 12.96 2.83 4.44
C PRO A 30 12.57 2.29 5.81
N ALA A 31 11.56 2.90 6.45
CA ALA A 31 11.03 2.48 7.73
C ALA A 31 9.52 2.81 7.79
N ILE A 32 8.75 1.95 8.43
CA ILE A 32 7.33 2.06 8.69
C ILE A 32 7.16 1.80 10.19
N ALA A 33 6.84 2.85 10.95
CA ALA A 33 6.61 2.71 12.38
C ALA A 33 5.28 1.97 12.63
N THR A 34 5.21 1.19 13.71
CA THR A 34 4.00 0.48 14.10
C THR A 34 2.81 1.42 14.33
N THR A 35 3.07 2.66 14.76
CA THR A 35 2.05 3.72 14.92
C THR A 35 1.48 4.23 13.61
N ASP A 36 2.22 4.08 12.51
CA ASP A 36 1.84 4.61 11.20
C ASP A 36 1.10 3.56 10.35
N VAL A 37 1.12 2.29 10.76
CA VAL A 37 0.51 1.16 10.04
C VAL A 37 -0.98 1.38 9.76
N ASP A 38 -1.75 1.74 10.78
CA ASP A 38 -3.19 1.95 10.64
C ASP A 38 -3.52 3.11 9.69
N ALA A 39 -2.78 4.22 9.83
CA ALA A 39 -2.94 5.41 9.01
C ALA A 39 -2.51 5.15 7.56
N LEU A 40 -1.43 4.41 7.36
CA LEU A 40 -0.93 3.99 6.04
C LEU A 40 -1.96 3.09 5.36
N ALA A 41 -2.43 2.04 6.03
CA ALA A 41 -3.40 1.10 5.48
C ALA A 41 -4.71 1.81 5.10
N THR A 42 -5.25 2.62 6.02
CA THR A 42 -6.47 3.41 5.77
C THR A 42 -6.29 4.37 4.59
N GLY A 43 -5.13 5.03 4.51
CA GLY A 43 -4.79 5.90 3.39
C GLY A 43 -4.75 5.16 2.05
N ILE A 44 -4.18 3.95 2.02
CA ILE A 44 -4.12 3.10 0.83
C ILE A 44 -5.53 2.69 0.40
N ILE A 45 -6.37 2.28 1.35
CA ILE A 45 -7.77 1.88 1.09
C ILE A 45 -8.59 3.04 0.53
N ALA A 46 -8.48 4.22 1.14
CA ALA A 46 -9.15 5.42 0.68
C ALA A 46 -8.69 5.79 -0.73
N TRP A 47 -7.38 5.77 -0.96
CA TRP A 47 -6.83 6.12 -2.27
C TRP A 47 -7.19 5.11 -3.36
N ARG A 48 -7.20 3.80 -3.04
CA ARG A 48 -7.72 2.76 -3.95
C ARG A 48 -9.18 3.02 -4.32
N LYS A 49 -10.02 3.41 -3.36
CA LYS A 49 -11.44 3.74 -3.63
C LYS A 49 -11.58 4.95 -4.55
N GLU A 50 -10.75 5.97 -4.39
CA GLU A 50 -10.71 7.13 -5.29
C GLU A 50 -10.27 6.76 -6.71
N LEU A 51 -9.28 5.87 -6.84
CA LEU A 51 -8.74 5.47 -8.13
C LEU A 51 -9.64 4.47 -8.88
N ALA A 52 -10.50 3.74 -8.15
CA ALA A 52 -11.44 2.75 -8.69
C ALA A 52 -10.79 1.82 -9.75
N PRO A 53 -9.74 1.06 -9.38
CA PRO A 53 -8.98 0.26 -10.34
C PRO A 53 -9.89 -0.74 -11.05
N ALA A 54 -9.63 -0.94 -12.35
CA ALA A 54 -10.40 -1.88 -13.18
C ALA A 54 -10.20 -3.36 -12.81
N GLY A 55 -9.25 -3.67 -11.92
CA GLY A 55 -8.94 -5.02 -11.44
C GLY A 55 -8.43 -5.04 -10.01
N ASP A 56 -7.95 -6.20 -9.58
CA ASP A 56 -7.47 -6.38 -8.21
C ASP A 56 -6.23 -5.55 -7.92
N THR A 57 -6.22 -4.92 -6.75
CA THR A 57 -5.06 -4.18 -6.26
C THR A 57 -4.05 -5.13 -5.63
N THR A 58 -2.81 -5.06 -6.09
CA THR A 58 -1.64 -5.65 -5.43
C THR A 58 -0.91 -4.55 -4.64
N CYS A 59 -0.69 -4.76 -3.35
CA CYS A 59 0.13 -3.88 -2.54
C CYS A 59 1.52 -4.47 -2.30
N VAL A 60 2.56 -3.68 -2.56
CA VAL A 60 3.96 -4.07 -2.37
C VAL A 60 4.59 -3.21 -1.28
N PHE A 61 5.23 -3.87 -0.32
CA PHE A 61 5.98 -3.22 0.75
C PHE A 61 7.40 -3.75 0.78
N ARG A 62 8.34 -2.98 1.33
CA ARG A 62 9.66 -3.51 1.66
C ARG A 62 9.57 -4.28 2.97
N ASP A 63 10.04 -5.52 2.99
CA ASP A 63 9.97 -6.36 4.21
C ASP A 63 10.78 -5.73 5.36
N SER A 64 11.99 -5.28 5.03
CA SER A 64 12.90 -4.62 5.97
C SER A 64 12.47 -3.23 6.43
N ALA A 65 11.35 -2.69 5.92
CA ALA A 65 10.83 -1.41 6.37
C ALA A 65 9.96 -1.54 7.63
N PHE A 66 9.37 -2.70 7.90
CA PHE A 66 8.53 -2.87 9.09
C PHE A 66 9.39 -2.92 10.35
N ALA A 67 8.94 -2.23 11.39
CA ALA A 67 9.62 -2.23 12.69
C ALA A 67 9.63 -3.63 13.34
N ASP A 68 8.59 -4.42 13.12
CA ASP A 68 8.43 -5.78 13.62
C ASP A 68 7.43 -6.57 12.74
N ASP A 69 7.36 -7.89 12.96
CA ASP A 69 6.42 -8.77 12.25
C ASP A 69 4.95 -8.47 12.59
N ILE A 70 4.67 -7.91 13.77
CA ILE A 70 3.32 -7.56 14.20
C ILE A 70 2.77 -6.43 13.34
N ALA A 71 3.58 -5.39 13.07
CA ALA A 71 3.27 -4.28 12.20
C ALA A 71 2.92 -4.76 10.79
N LYS A 72 3.70 -5.70 10.25
CA LYS A 72 3.46 -6.32 8.94
C LYS A 72 2.16 -7.11 8.91
N THR A 73 1.93 -7.97 9.90
CA THR A 73 0.71 -8.79 10.00
C THR A 73 -0.53 -7.92 10.15
N ASN A 74 -0.48 -6.90 11.01
CA ASN A 74 -1.59 -5.97 11.20
C ASN A 74 -1.92 -5.22 9.92
N LEU A 75 -0.91 -4.67 9.24
CA LEU A 75 -1.11 -3.97 7.98
C LEU A 75 -1.75 -4.88 6.93
N THR A 76 -1.23 -6.10 6.78
CA THR A 76 -1.75 -7.08 5.81
C THR A 76 -3.20 -7.41 6.12
N ALA A 77 -3.53 -7.67 7.39
CA ALA A 77 -4.89 -8.00 7.82
C ALA A 77 -5.89 -6.87 7.52
N ILE A 78 -5.52 -5.60 7.77
CA ILE A 78 -6.40 -4.45 7.48
C ILE A 78 -6.67 -4.33 5.98
N LEU A 79 -5.63 -4.50 5.15
CA LEU A 79 -5.76 -4.45 3.69
C LEU A 79 -6.63 -5.59 3.15
N GLU A 80 -6.42 -6.81 3.64
CA GLU A 80 -7.19 -8.00 3.27
C GLU A 80 -8.68 -7.86 3.63
N GLN A 81 -8.98 -7.35 4.83
CA GLN A 81 -10.34 -7.09 5.28
C GLN A 81 -11.08 -6.07 4.39
N GLN A 82 -10.35 -5.22 3.68
CA GLN A 82 -10.89 -4.24 2.74
C GLN A 82 -10.78 -4.68 1.27
N GLY A 83 -10.51 -5.97 1.04
CA GLY A 83 -10.49 -6.57 -0.29
C GLY A 83 -9.22 -6.31 -1.09
N ILE A 84 -8.10 -6.03 -0.43
CA ILE A 84 -6.75 -6.00 -1.02
C ILE A 84 -6.04 -7.27 -0.55
N GLN A 85 -6.26 -8.37 -1.26
CA GLN A 85 -5.75 -9.69 -0.87
C GLN A 85 -4.31 -9.95 -1.33
N ASN A 86 -3.83 -9.16 -2.30
CA ASN A 86 -2.51 -9.34 -2.88
C ASN A 86 -1.48 -8.44 -2.22
N VAL A 87 -1.12 -8.72 -0.97
CA VAL A 87 0.00 -8.07 -0.30
C VAL A 87 1.30 -8.85 -0.57
N ARG A 88 2.36 -8.16 -0.98
CA ARG A 88 3.68 -8.74 -1.28
C ARG A 88 4.77 -7.94 -0.59
N SER A 89 5.81 -8.62 -0.12
CA SER A 89 7.00 -8.02 0.45
C SER A 89 8.21 -8.24 -0.45
N LEU A 90 9.08 -7.23 -0.54
CA LEU A 90 10.39 -7.27 -1.23
C LEU A 90 11.53 -7.50 -0.24
#